data_AF-A0A8T9QF44-F1
#
_entry.id   AF-A0A8T9QF44-F1
#
_cell.length_a   1.000
_cell.length_b   1.000
_cell.length_c   1.000
_cell.angle_alpha   90.00
_cell.angle_beta   90.00
_cell.angle_gamma   90.00
#
_symmetry.space_group_name_H-M   'P 1'
#
loop_
_entity.id
_entity.type
_entity.pdbx_description
1 polymer ?
#
loop_
_entity_poly.entity_id
_entity_poly.type
_entity_poly.pdbx_seq_one_letter_code
_entity_poly.pdbx_strand_id
1 'polypeptide(L)'
;MREYVLFVDTETSGIPQDWNQPYSVLGNWPHIAQLAWVIYTKDGAEIKAETHYILPSDYDVSPASVSVHGLTREFLLEHGKPRHEVMHRLFQDLLRYEPLVVAHFMKLDFHMLGVGFYRAGLENPLEVLPTFCTMLTTGRFVRSGLRTHLRLGSSTSGCFRSPWSGSTTRWWMPTPQPAAFSSCGGRATLPTPSLPPRLRSGNPRRRPNPAIGLYLPG
;
A
#
# COMPACT_ATOMS: atom_id res chain seq x y z
N MET A 1 -7.30 13.61 9.54
CA MET A 1 -7.38 12.73 8.36
C MET A 1 -6.63 13.45 7.25
N ARG A 2 -5.81 12.77 6.43
CA ARG A 2 -5.12 13.41 5.30
C ARG A 2 -6.16 13.96 4.32
N GLU A 3 -5.84 15.04 3.63
CA GLU A 3 -6.75 15.65 2.64
C GLU A 3 -6.89 14.80 1.36
N TYR A 4 -5.91 13.93 1.11
CA TYR A 4 -5.84 13.09 -0.08
C TYR A 4 -5.65 11.61 0.27
N VAL A 5 -6.22 10.76 -0.57
CA VAL A 5 -6.05 9.31 -0.55
C VAL A 5 -5.53 8.88 -1.91
N LEU A 6 -4.42 8.15 -1.94
CA LEU A 6 -3.83 7.62 -3.18
C LEU A 6 -3.94 6.10 -3.14
N PHE A 7 -4.70 5.54 -4.07
CA PHE A 7 -4.73 4.09 -4.30
C PHE A 7 -3.63 3.74 -5.28
N VAL A 8 -2.84 2.73 -4.97
CA VAL A 8 -1.74 2.24 -5.81
C VAL A 8 -1.83 0.74 -6.00
N ASP A 9 -1.44 0.29 -7.18
CA ASP A 9 -1.39 -1.11 -7.55
C ASP A 9 -0.21 -1.36 -8.50
N THR A 10 0.47 -2.48 -8.30
CA THR A 10 1.65 -2.88 -9.08
C THR A 10 1.48 -4.27 -9.68
N GLU A 11 1.74 -4.39 -10.98
CA GLU A 11 1.99 -5.69 -11.62
C GLU A 11 3.49 -5.91 -11.75
N THR A 12 3.95 -7.12 -11.43
CA THR A 12 5.37 -7.39 -11.22
C THR A 12 5.84 -8.59 -12.03
N SER A 13 7.12 -8.55 -12.45
CA SER A 13 7.76 -9.61 -13.24
C SER A 13 7.93 -10.94 -12.47
N GLY A 14 7.66 -10.93 -11.17
CA GLY A 14 7.72 -12.08 -10.27
C GLY A 14 7.46 -11.66 -8.82
N ILE A 15 7.77 -12.54 -7.89
CA ILE A 15 7.68 -12.28 -6.44
C ILE A 15 9.10 -12.11 -5.83
N PRO A 16 9.26 -11.35 -4.73
CA PRO A 16 10.53 -11.26 -4.02
C PRO A 16 11.00 -12.62 -3.52
N GLN A 17 12.31 -12.91 -3.62
CA GLN A 17 12.90 -14.12 -3.04
C GLN A 17 12.95 -14.03 -1.51
N ASP A 18 13.47 -12.91 -0.99
CA ASP A 18 13.53 -12.58 0.42
C ASP A 18 13.10 -11.13 0.67
N TRP A 19 12.13 -10.96 1.56
CA TRP A 19 11.51 -9.69 1.88
C TRP A 19 12.38 -8.80 2.77
N ASN A 20 13.45 -9.34 3.36
CA ASN A 20 14.31 -8.63 4.31
C ASN A 20 15.60 -8.12 3.69
N GLN A 21 15.84 -8.38 2.41
CA GLN A 21 17.04 -7.92 1.72
C GLN A 21 16.97 -6.43 1.40
N PRO A 22 18.09 -5.70 1.46
CA PRO A 22 18.12 -4.32 0.99
C PRO A 22 17.77 -4.24 -0.49
N TYR A 23 17.24 -3.10 -0.93
CA TYR A 23 16.82 -2.89 -2.33
C TYR A 23 17.99 -2.94 -3.33
N SER A 24 19.22 -2.83 -2.84
CA SER A 24 20.45 -2.96 -3.63
C SER A 24 20.78 -4.38 -4.06
N VAL A 25 20.19 -5.41 -3.45
CA VAL A 25 20.48 -6.81 -3.77
C VAL A 25 19.91 -7.18 -5.14
N LEU A 26 20.79 -7.33 -6.11
CA LEU A 26 20.44 -7.76 -7.47
C LEU A 26 19.84 -9.16 -7.45
N GLY A 27 18.80 -9.38 -8.26
CA GLY A 27 18.12 -10.66 -8.41
C GLY A 27 17.14 -11.04 -7.28
N ASN A 28 17.22 -10.40 -6.11
CA ASN A 28 16.25 -10.64 -5.03
C ASN A 28 14.87 -10.06 -5.34
N TRP A 29 14.85 -8.79 -5.78
CA TRP A 29 13.64 -8.02 -6.01
C TRP A 29 13.23 -8.06 -7.49
N PRO A 30 11.95 -8.39 -7.80
CA PRO A 30 11.45 -8.38 -9.16
C PRO A 30 11.34 -6.95 -9.69
N HIS A 31 10.79 -6.79 -10.89
CA HIS A 31 10.61 -5.49 -11.54
C HIS A 31 9.13 -5.18 -11.68
N ILE A 32 8.76 -3.90 -11.54
CA ILE A 32 7.41 -3.44 -11.84
C ILE A 32 7.25 -3.45 -13.36
N ALA A 33 6.24 -4.17 -13.86
CA ALA A 33 5.81 -4.19 -15.26
C ALA A 33 4.69 -3.17 -15.54
N GLN A 34 3.80 -2.96 -14.57
CA GLN A 34 2.76 -1.93 -14.61
C GLN A 34 2.68 -1.22 -13.26
N LEU A 35 2.53 0.09 -13.30
CA LEU A 35 2.23 0.92 -12.14
C LEU A 35 0.99 1.76 -12.42
N ALA A 36 0.00 1.64 -11.54
CA ALA A 36 -1.22 2.44 -11.60
C ALA A 36 -1.47 3.13 -10.26
N TRP A 37 -1.93 4.38 -10.30
CA TRP A 37 -2.40 5.07 -9.11
C TRP A 37 -3.54 6.02 -9.41
N VAL A 38 -4.39 6.22 -8.40
CA VAL A 38 -5.50 7.17 -8.45
C VAL A 38 -5.54 7.98 -7.17
N ILE A 39 -5.69 9.29 -7.29
CA ILE A 39 -5.74 10.23 -6.18
C ILE A 39 -7.17 10.74 -6.04
N TYR A 40 -7.70 10.62 -4.83
CA TYR A 40 -8.98 11.17 -4.42
C TYR A 40 -8.80 12.25 -3.35
N THR A 41 -9.70 13.22 -3.32
CA THR A 41 -9.91 14.04 -2.12
C THR A 41 -10.54 13.19 -1.02
N LYS A 42 -10.47 13.66 0.23
CA LYS A 42 -11.19 13.04 1.35
C LYS A 42 -12.71 12.91 1.13
N ASP A 43 -13.28 13.75 0.27
CA ASP A 43 -14.71 13.76 -0.05
C ASP A 43 -15.06 12.80 -1.20
N GLY A 44 -14.08 12.05 -1.72
CA GLY A 44 -14.26 11.05 -2.77
C GLY A 44 -14.21 11.59 -4.19
N ALA A 45 -13.80 12.84 -4.40
CA ALA A 45 -13.61 13.40 -5.75
C ALA A 45 -12.29 12.93 -6.35
N GLU A 46 -12.32 12.34 -7.54
CA GLU A 46 -11.12 11.94 -8.29
C GLU A 46 -10.37 13.18 -8.78
N ILE A 47 -9.08 13.27 -8.43
CA ILE A 47 -8.21 14.36 -8.87
C ILE A 47 -7.41 13.95 -10.09
N LYS A 48 -6.90 12.71 -10.06
CA LYS A 48 -5.94 12.21 -11.02
C LYS A 48 -5.93 10.70 -11.03
N ALA A 49 -5.86 10.10 -12.21
CA ALA A 49 -5.63 8.68 -12.42
C ALA A 49 -4.51 8.50 -13.44
N GLU A 50 -3.52 7.69 -13.11
CA GLU A 50 -2.43 7.33 -14.01
C GLU A 50 -2.27 5.80 -14.08
N THR A 51 -1.91 5.31 -15.26
CA THR A 51 -1.55 3.92 -15.50
C THR A 51 -0.43 3.90 -16.51
N HIS A 52 0.70 3.29 -16.17
CA HIS A 52 1.85 3.19 -17.04
C HIS A 52 2.39 1.77 -17.05
N TYR A 53 2.83 1.35 -18.23
CA TYR A 53 3.65 0.17 -18.40
C TYR A 53 5.12 0.59 -18.36
N ILE A 54 5.97 -0.24 -17.76
CA ILE A 54 7.39 0.02 -17.63
C ILE A 54 8.15 -0.87 -18.61
N LEU A 55 9.07 -0.26 -19.34
CA LEU A 55 9.91 -0.93 -20.33
C LEU A 55 10.80 -2.00 -19.66
N PRO A 56 10.86 -3.24 -20.18
CA PRO A 56 11.68 -4.32 -19.64
C PRO A 56 13.12 -4.25 -20.17
N SER A 57 13.82 -3.15 -19.89
CA SER A 57 15.17 -2.88 -20.41
C SER A 57 16.26 -3.74 -19.77
N ASP A 58 16.05 -4.19 -18.54
CA ASP A 58 17.03 -4.85 -17.66
C ASP A 58 16.46 -6.11 -16.97
N TYR A 59 15.33 -6.65 -17.45
CA TYR A 59 14.70 -7.86 -16.91
C TYR A 59 13.83 -8.57 -17.93
N ASP A 60 13.46 -9.81 -17.61
CA ASP A 60 12.42 -10.58 -18.28
C ASP A 60 11.18 -10.77 -17.40
N VAL A 61 10.02 -10.87 -18.04
CA VAL A 61 8.76 -11.17 -17.36
C VAL A 61 8.61 -12.69 -17.27
N SER A 62 8.46 -13.22 -16.06
CA SER A 62 8.31 -14.67 -15.88
C SER A 62 7.01 -15.18 -16.50
N PRO A 63 6.96 -16.41 -17.07
CA PRO A 63 5.71 -16.99 -17.58
C PRO A 63 4.60 -17.07 -16.53
N ALA A 64 4.96 -17.27 -15.25
CA ALA A 64 4.02 -17.24 -14.14
C ALA A 64 3.37 -15.86 -13.99
N SER A 65 4.16 -14.78 -14.03
CA SER A 65 3.63 -13.41 -14.02
C SER A 65 2.75 -13.12 -15.24
N VAL A 66 3.19 -13.51 -16.45
CA VAL A 66 2.38 -13.38 -17.67
C VAL A 66 1.04 -14.11 -17.52
N SER A 67 1.01 -15.29 -16.91
CA SER A 67 -0.24 -16.04 -16.70
C SER A 67 -1.21 -15.35 -15.73
N VAL A 68 -0.71 -14.48 -14.84
CA VAL A 68 -1.51 -13.74 -13.87
C VAL A 68 -2.06 -12.45 -14.47
N HIS A 69 -1.18 -11.61 -15.03
CA HIS A 69 -1.54 -10.25 -15.45
C HIS A 69 -1.61 -10.06 -16.98
N GLY A 70 -1.15 -11.03 -17.78
CA GLY A 70 -1.23 -11.00 -19.26
C GLY A 70 -0.29 -10.02 -19.97
N LEU A 71 0.70 -9.45 -19.28
CA LEU A 71 1.63 -8.46 -19.87
C LEU A 71 2.83 -9.21 -20.45
N THR A 72 2.86 -9.35 -21.76
CA THR A 72 3.98 -10.01 -22.46
C THR A 72 5.16 -9.05 -22.59
N ARG A 73 6.35 -9.61 -22.86
CA ARG A 73 7.55 -8.80 -23.12
C ARG A 73 7.34 -7.88 -24.32
N GLU A 74 6.74 -8.41 -25.38
CA GLU A 74 6.47 -7.70 -26.63
C GLU A 74 5.55 -6.50 -26.38
N PHE A 75 4.48 -6.69 -25.61
CA PHE A 75 3.56 -5.63 -25.22
C PHE A 75 4.28 -4.52 -24.43
N LEU A 76 5.12 -4.88 -23.47
CA LEU A 76 5.86 -3.90 -22.66
C LEU A 76 6.95 -3.20 -23.47
N LEU A 77 7.53 -3.83 -24.49
CA LEU A 77 8.47 -3.18 -25.40
C LEU A 77 7.76 -2.13 -26.28
N GLU A 78 6.52 -2.40 -26.70
CA GLU A 78 5.74 -1.50 -27.55
C GLU A 78 5.11 -0.34 -26.78
N HIS A 79 4.59 -0.60 -25.57
CA HIS A 79 3.80 0.39 -24.81
C HIS A 79 4.49 0.90 -23.54
N GLY A 80 5.64 0.33 -23.18
CA GLY A 80 6.36 0.67 -21.96
C GLY A 80 7.08 2.01 -22.03
N LYS A 81 7.15 2.68 -20.88
CA LYS A 81 7.93 3.90 -20.68
C LYS A 81 9.19 3.63 -19.86
N PRO A 82 10.23 4.48 -19.95
CA PRO A 82 11.39 4.38 -19.08
C PRO A 82 10.98 4.42 -17.61
N ARG A 83 11.50 3.47 -16.81
CA ARG A 83 11.24 3.38 -15.37
C ARG A 83 11.40 4.72 -14.65
N HIS A 84 12.51 5.41 -14.92
CA HIS A 84 12.80 6.69 -14.30
C HIS A 84 11.65 7.68 -14.51
N GLU A 85 11.06 7.75 -15.71
CA GLU A 85 9.98 8.70 -16.00
C GLU A 85 8.73 8.40 -15.17
N VAL A 86 8.32 7.13 -15.15
CA VAL A 86 7.12 6.70 -14.42
C VAL A 86 7.29 6.89 -12.91
N MET A 87 8.45 6.50 -12.36
CA MET A 87 8.74 6.67 -10.94
C MET A 87 8.81 8.14 -10.54
N HIS A 88 9.36 9.01 -11.40
CA HIS A 88 9.43 10.44 -11.12
C HIS A 88 8.04 11.11 -11.09
N ARG A 89 7.11 10.65 -11.93
CA ARG A 89 5.70 11.11 -11.91
C ARG A 89 5.01 10.75 -10.59
N LEU A 90 5.11 9.48 -10.17
CA LEU A 90 4.55 9.05 -8.89
C LEU A 90 5.22 9.77 -7.72
N PHE A 91 6.54 9.95 -7.76
CA PHE A 91 7.29 10.67 -6.74
C PHE A 91 6.77 12.10 -6.56
N GLN A 92 6.60 12.83 -7.66
CA GLN A 92 6.04 14.19 -7.64
C GLN A 92 4.62 14.24 -7.05
N ASP A 93 3.77 13.26 -7.40
CA ASP A 93 2.43 13.18 -6.83
C ASP A 93 2.45 12.87 -5.32
N LEU A 94 3.29 11.93 -4.88
CA LEU A 94 3.42 11.61 -3.46
C LEU A 94 3.89 12.82 -2.63
N LEU A 95 4.86 13.58 -3.14
CA LEU A 95 5.33 14.80 -2.47
C LEU A 95 4.31 15.94 -2.53
N ARG A 96 3.58 16.09 -3.64
CA ARG A 96 2.60 17.16 -3.82
C ARG A 96 1.38 16.98 -2.94
N TYR A 97 0.86 15.76 -2.86
CA TYR A 97 -0.42 15.48 -2.20
C TYR A 97 -0.23 14.95 -0.77
N GLU A 98 0.94 14.43 -0.41
CA GLU A 98 1.20 13.77 0.87
C GLU A 98 0.04 12.86 1.36
N PRO A 99 -0.42 11.91 0.53
CA PRO A 99 -1.68 11.21 0.76
C PRO A 99 -1.59 10.13 1.85
N LEU A 100 -2.76 9.62 2.26
CA LEU A 100 -2.84 8.24 2.74
C LEU A 100 -2.67 7.30 1.56
N VAL A 101 -1.60 6.49 1.55
CA VAL A 101 -1.35 5.52 0.48
C VAL A 101 -2.09 4.23 0.78
N VAL A 102 -2.90 3.75 -0.16
CA VAL A 102 -3.77 2.58 0.00
C VAL A 102 -3.44 1.57 -1.08
N ALA A 103 -3.31 0.31 -0.69
CA ALA A 103 -3.13 -0.80 -1.62
C ALA A 103 -3.79 -2.07 -1.10
N HIS A 104 -4.07 -3.03 -1.99
CA HIS A 104 -4.69 -4.27 -1.56
C HIS A 104 -3.73 -5.12 -0.74
N PHE A 105 -2.52 -5.34 -1.27
CA PHE A 105 -1.45 -6.03 -0.57
C PHE A 105 -0.28 -5.09 -0.32
N MET A 106 -0.51 -4.09 0.54
CA MET A 106 0.44 -3.01 0.82
C MET A 106 1.89 -3.44 1.08
N LYS A 107 2.13 -4.61 1.67
CA LYS A 107 3.50 -5.10 1.87
C LYS A 107 4.23 -5.27 0.52
N LEU A 108 3.57 -5.85 -0.48
CA LEU A 108 4.13 -5.99 -1.83
C LEU A 108 4.35 -4.62 -2.45
N ASP A 109 3.30 -3.82 -2.57
CA ASP A 109 3.37 -2.52 -3.23
C ASP A 109 4.41 -1.59 -2.59
N PHE A 110 4.49 -1.56 -1.26
CA PHE A 110 5.48 -0.76 -0.54
C PHE A 110 6.91 -1.11 -0.96
N HIS A 111 7.26 -2.40 -0.97
CA HIS A 111 8.61 -2.82 -1.34
C HIS A 111 8.87 -2.66 -2.84
N MET A 112 7.88 -2.95 -3.68
CA MET A 112 8.04 -2.80 -5.13
C MET A 112 8.25 -1.34 -5.53
N LEU A 113 7.49 -0.41 -4.94
CA LEU A 113 7.70 1.01 -5.11
C LEU A 113 9.06 1.45 -4.55
N GLY A 114 9.46 0.96 -3.37
CA GLY A 114 10.77 1.23 -2.78
C GLY A 114 11.93 0.82 -3.70
N VAL A 115 11.85 -0.38 -4.29
CA VAL A 115 12.82 -0.86 -5.30
C VAL A 115 12.76 0.00 -6.57
N GLY A 116 11.55 0.39 -7.01
CA GLY A 116 11.35 1.28 -8.13
C GLY A 116 12.05 2.63 -7.94
N PHE A 117 11.87 3.26 -6.78
CA PHE A 117 12.51 4.53 -6.43
C PHE A 117 14.02 4.38 -6.32
N TYR A 118 14.50 3.34 -5.63
CA TYR A 118 15.93 3.04 -5.52
C TYR A 118 16.58 2.90 -6.90
N ARG A 119 15.99 2.13 -7.82
CA ARG A 119 16.48 1.95 -9.20
C ARG A 119 16.36 3.21 -10.05
N ALA A 120 15.51 4.17 -9.66
CA ALA A 120 15.37 5.47 -10.30
C ALA A 120 16.29 6.54 -9.68
N GLY A 121 17.07 6.22 -8.64
CA GLY A 121 17.91 7.18 -7.92
C GLY A 121 17.11 8.16 -7.06
N LEU A 122 15.91 7.77 -6.63
CA LEU A 122 14.99 8.58 -5.82
C LEU A 122 14.90 8.02 -4.41
N GLU A 123 14.71 8.90 -3.43
CA GLU A 123 14.31 8.50 -2.07
C GLU A 123 12.89 7.92 -2.09
N ASN A 124 12.54 7.12 -1.09
CA ASN A 124 11.23 6.48 -0.99
C ASN A 124 10.30 7.28 -0.08
N PRO A 125 9.31 8.05 -0.61
CA PRO A 125 8.41 8.83 0.23
C PRO A 125 7.50 7.98 1.13
N LEU A 126 7.28 6.71 0.78
CA LEU A 126 6.41 5.83 1.56
C LEU A 126 6.95 5.54 2.98
N GLU A 127 8.25 5.75 3.23
CA GLU A 127 8.83 5.55 4.56
C GLU A 127 8.26 6.51 5.62
N VAL A 128 7.79 7.68 5.19
CA VAL A 128 7.20 8.71 6.08
C VAL A 128 5.71 8.92 5.86
N LEU A 129 5.16 8.48 4.72
CA LEU A 129 3.74 8.60 4.44
C LEU A 129 2.92 7.50 5.14
N PRO A 130 1.71 7.82 5.62
CA PRO A 130 0.83 6.82 6.19
C PRO A 130 0.36 5.83 5.11
N THR A 131 0.34 4.54 5.45
CA THR A 131 -0.11 3.48 4.55
C THR A 131 -1.30 2.72 5.11
N PHE A 132 -2.14 2.18 4.23
CA PHE A 132 -3.29 1.34 4.59
C PHE A 132 -3.41 0.13 3.65
N CYS A 133 -3.57 -1.05 4.25
CA CYS A 133 -3.70 -2.31 3.55
C CYS A 133 -5.15 -2.78 3.60
N THR A 134 -5.83 -2.86 2.45
CA THR A 134 -7.25 -3.27 2.43
C THR A 134 -7.42 -4.75 2.74
N MET A 135 -6.45 -5.61 2.38
CA MET A 135 -6.46 -7.04 2.70
C MET A 135 -6.45 -7.32 4.22
N LEU A 136 -5.71 -6.54 5.01
CA LEU A 136 -5.66 -6.74 6.47
C LEU A 136 -6.99 -6.37 7.13
N THR A 137 -7.71 -5.41 6.56
CA THR A 137 -9.02 -4.97 7.05
C THR A 137 -10.09 -6.03 6.75
N THR A 138 -10.14 -6.56 5.52
CA THR A 138 -11.11 -7.62 5.18
C THR A 138 -10.82 -8.92 5.92
N GLY A 139 -9.55 -9.23 6.23
CA GLY A 139 -9.19 -10.37 7.08
C GLY A 139 -9.77 -10.33 8.49
N ARG A 140 -10.09 -9.14 9.02
CA ARG A 140 -10.81 -8.99 10.32
C ARG A 140 -12.32 -9.20 10.18
N PHE A 141 -12.92 -8.82 9.05
CA PHE A 141 -14.36 -9.01 8.80
C PHE A 141 -14.75 -10.44 8.40
N VAL A 142 -13.82 -11.22 7.80
CA VAL A 142 -14.08 -12.61 7.37
C VAL A 142 -14.08 -13.62 8.56
N ARG A 143 -13.87 -13.18 9.81
CA ARG A 143 -13.87 -14.06 10.98
C ARG A 143 -15.25 -14.44 11.55
N SER A 144 -16.36 -13.96 10.99
CA SER A 144 -17.70 -14.51 11.27
C SER A 144 -18.14 -15.47 10.16
N GLY A 145 -17.60 -16.69 10.21
CA GLY A 145 -18.24 -17.89 9.64
C GLY A 145 -18.38 -17.97 8.12
N LEU A 146 -17.29 -18.24 7.39
CA LEU A 146 -17.22 -19.18 6.25
C LEU A 146 -15.81 -19.09 5.65
N ARG A 147 -15.00 -20.14 5.86
CA ARG A 147 -13.75 -20.34 5.12
C ARG A 147 -14.09 -21.00 3.79
N THR A 148 -14.23 -20.19 2.74
CA THR A 148 -13.97 -20.62 1.37
C THR A 148 -13.00 -19.62 0.77
N HIS A 149 -11.90 -20.13 0.21
CA HIS A 149 -10.93 -19.32 -0.51
C HIS A 149 -11.62 -18.64 -1.68
N LEU A 150 -11.97 -17.36 -1.53
CA LEU A 150 -12.40 -16.53 -2.64
C LEU A 150 -11.15 -16.09 -3.40
N ARG A 151 -10.72 -16.92 -4.36
CA ARG A 151 -10.15 -16.37 -5.59
C ARG A 151 -11.29 -15.66 -6.31
N LEU A 152 -11.10 -14.40 -6.69
CA LEU A 152 -12.09 -13.65 -7.44
C LEU A 152 -12.10 -14.16 -8.89
N GLY A 153 -12.75 -15.31 -9.10
CA GLY A 153 -12.75 -16.02 -10.37
C GLY A 153 -13.94 -16.96 -10.54
N SER A 154 -15.14 -16.57 -10.07
CA SER A 154 -16.43 -17.15 -10.50
C SER A 154 -17.57 -16.53 -9.68
N SER A 155 -18.29 -15.56 -10.24
CA SER A 155 -19.73 -15.28 -10.03
C SER A 155 -20.06 -13.86 -10.49
N THR A 156 -20.07 -13.62 -11.80
CA THR A 156 -20.74 -12.46 -12.41
C THR A 156 -22.15 -12.88 -12.80
N SER A 157 -23.13 -12.67 -11.92
CA SER A 157 -24.56 -12.72 -12.24
C SER A 157 -25.32 -11.98 -11.15
N GLY A 158 -25.54 -10.67 -11.32
CA GLY A 158 -26.45 -9.97 -10.42
C GLY A 158 -26.51 -8.45 -10.50
N CYS A 159 -25.48 -7.77 -10.98
CA CYS A 159 -25.52 -6.30 -10.97
C CYS A 159 -24.61 -5.64 -12.01
N PHE A 160 -24.83 -5.87 -13.30
CA PHE A 160 -24.32 -4.96 -14.34
C PHE A 160 -25.11 -5.19 -15.64
N ARG A 161 -25.89 -4.19 -16.06
CA ARG A 161 -26.45 -4.11 -17.41
C ARG A 161 -25.95 -2.81 -18.06
N SER A 162 -24.92 -2.91 -18.89
CA SER A 162 -24.79 -2.26 -20.21
C SER A 162 -23.40 -2.57 -20.82
N PRO A 163 -23.24 -2.51 -22.16
CA PRO A 163 -22.08 -3.06 -22.86
C PRO A 163 -20.95 -2.05 -23.16
N TRP A 164 -19.71 -2.49 -22.86
CA TRP A 164 -18.42 -2.32 -23.57
C TRP A 164 -17.91 -0.93 -24.03
N SER A 165 -16.73 -0.51 -23.50
CA SER A 165 -15.42 -0.48 -24.20
C SER A 165 -14.34 0.22 -23.34
N GLY A 166 -13.12 -0.34 -23.26
CA GLY A 166 -11.91 0.37 -22.77
C GLY A 166 -11.17 -0.23 -21.56
N SER A 167 -9.89 -0.54 -21.77
CA SER A 167 -8.77 -0.77 -20.81
C SER A 167 -9.01 -1.60 -19.54
N THR A 168 -8.35 -2.76 -19.47
CA THR A 168 -8.38 -3.78 -18.41
C THR A 168 -7.96 -3.29 -17.00
N THR A 169 -7.35 -2.12 -16.84
CA THR A 169 -6.81 -1.66 -15.54
C THR A 169 -7.84 -0.94 -14.65
N ARG A 170 -8.94 -0.42 -15.21
CA ARG A 170 -9.98 0.27 -14.41
C ARG A 170 -10.74 -0.69 -13.47
N TRP A 171 -10.66 -2.00 -13.69
CA TRP A 171 -11.46 -3.00 -12.99
C TRP A 171 -11.02 -3.30 -11.55
N TRP A 172 -9.80 -2.92 -11.16
CA TRP A 172 -9.21 -3.31 -9.86
C TRP A 172 -9.09 -2.16 -8.85
N MET A 173 -9.19 -0.92 -9.32
CA MET A 173 -9.24 0.26 -8.44
C MET A 173 -10.69 0.47 -7.98
N PRO A 174 -10.99 0.43 -6.68
CA PRO A 174 -12.33 0.72 -6.21
C PRO A 174 -12.69 2.17 -6.55
N THR A 175 -13.76 2.36 -7.33
CA THR A 175 -14.40 3.68 -7.43
C THR A 175 -15.14 3.92 -6.11
N PRO A 176 -14.77 4.95 -5.32
CA PRO A 176 -15.57 5.29 -4.15
C PRO A 176 -16.94 5.77 -4.61
N GLN A 177 -17.99 4.96 -4.37
CA GLN A 177 -19.37 5.44 -4.54
C GLN A 177 -19.69 6.41 -3.39
N PRO A 178 -20.18 7.63 -3.66
CA PRO A 178 -20.46 8.62 -2.63
C PRO A 178 -21.59 8.25 -1.65
N ALA A 179 -22.28 7.12 -1.85
CA ALA A 179 -23.52 6.79 -1.14
C ALA A 179 -23.37 5.86 0.08
N ALA A 180 -22.17 5.35 0.41
CA ALA A 180 -22.03 4.35 1.48
C ALA A 180 -21.67 4.90 2.87
N PHE A 181 -21.45 6.22 3.02
CA PHE A 181 -21.02 6.81 4.29
C PHE A 181 -22.14 7.47 5.11
N SER A 182 -23.39 7.49 4.63
CA SER A 182 -24.48 8.29 5.22
C SER A 182 -25.63 7.52 5.88
N SER A 183 -25.59 6.18 6.02
CA SER A 183 -26.73 5.42 6.58
C SER A 183 -26.51 4.69 7.91
N CYS A 184 -25.34 4.80 8.55
CA CYS A 184 -25.17 4.31 9.94
C CYS A 184 -25.27 5.45 10.96
N GLY A 185 -26.39 6.18 10.94
CA GLY A 185 -26.81 7.09 12.01
C GLY A 185 -27.45 6.32 13.17
N GLY A 186 -26.67 5.46 13.84
CA GLY A 186 -27.08 4.76 15.07
C GLY A 186 -26.43 5.41 16.29
N ARG A 187 -27.22 6.17 17.06
CA ARG A 187 -26.80 6.86 18.29
C ARG A 187 -26.32 5.84 19.33
N ALA A 188 -25.01 5.73 19.55
CA ALA A 188 -24.42 5.01 20.67
C ALA A 188 -23.69 6.02 21.58
N THR A 189 -24.22 6.22 22.78
CA THR A 189 -23.57 6.98 23.86
C THR A 189 -22.36 6.20 24.37
N LEU A 190 -21.19 6.85 24.38
CA LEU A 190 -19.97 6.32 24.99
C LEU A 190 -20.12 6.24 26.52
N PRO A 191 -19.75 5.12 27.18
CA PRO A 191 -19.62 5.11 28.63
C PRO A 191 -18.32 5.79 29.06
N THR A 192 -18.42 6.68 30.04
CA THR A 192 -17.30 7.32 30.75
C THR A 192 -16.43 6.29 31.49
N PRO A 193 -15.09 6.39 31.46
CA PRO A 193 -14.23 5.51 32.23
C PRO A 193 -14.21 5.92 33.72
N SER A 194 -14.48 4.98 34.61
CA SER A 194 -14.27 5.10 36.05
C SER A 194 -12.79 4.82 36.40
N LEU A 195 -12.18 5.74 37.15
CA LEU A 195 -10.84 5.61 37.72
C LEU A 195 -10.86 4.67 38.95
N PRO A 196 -9.88 3.77 39.12
CA PRO A 196 -9.73 3.01 40.36
C PRO A 196 -9.12 3.87 41.49
N PRO A 197 -9.41 3.54 42.77
CA PRO A 197 -9.09 4.38 43.92
C PRO A 197 -7.59 4.40 44.28
N ARG A 198 -7.14 5.57 44.73
CA ARG A 198 -5.81 5.82 45.29
C ARG A 198 -5.61 5.06 46.60
N LEU A 199 -4.53 4.28 46.70
CA LEU A 199 -3.93 3.93 47.98
C LEU A 199 -2.86 4.97 48.32
N ARG A 200 -3.06 5.69 49.43
CA ARG A 200 -2.07 6.58 50.05
C ARG A 200 -1.74 6.08 51.45
N SER A 201 -0.51 6.43 51.86
CA SER A 201 0.11 6.40 53.20
C SER A 201 1.02 5.18 53.46
N GLY A 202 2.26 5.34 53.92
CA GLY A 202 3.03 6.56 54.17
C GLY A 202 4.50 6.31 54.58
N ASN A 203 5.36 7.22 54.10
CA ASN A 203 6.41 8.00 54.80
C ASN A 203 7.57 7.28 55.57
N PRO A 204 8.63 7.99 56.00
CA PRO A 204 9.87 8.22 55.26
C PRO A 204 11.14 7.80 56.05
N ARG A 205 12.33 7.81 55.43
CA ARG A 205 13.58 8.33 56.03
C ARG A 205 14.80 8.25 55.08
N ARG A 206 15.45 9.43 54.94
CA ARG A 206 16.90 9.70 54.91
C ARG A 206 17.74 9.44 53.62
N ARG A 207 18.05 10.58 52.97
CA ARG A 207 19.25 11.09 52.24
C ARG A 207 20.59 10.31 52.39
N PRO A 208 21.69 10.72 51.68
CA PRO A 208 21.91 10.94 50.22
C PRO A 208 23.22 10.24 49.70
N ASN A 209 23.46 10.35 48.38
CA ASN A 209 24.68 10.17 47.53
C ASN A 209 26.08 10.32 48.22
N PRO A 210 27.26 9.87 47.67
CA PRO A 210 27.64 9.82 46.24
C PRO A 210 28.67 8.74 45.80
N ALA A 211 29.18 8.87 44.56
CA ALA A 211 30.53 8.51 44.05
C ALA A 211 30.67 7.22 43.19
N ILE A 212 31.02 7.35 41.90
CA ILE A 212 32.37 7.26 41.26
C ILE A 212 32.63 5.84 40.72
N GLY A 213 33.13 5.73 39.47
CA GLY A 213 33.91 4.56 39.06
C GLY A 213 33.88 4.21 37.57
N LEU A 214 34.72 4.89 36.78
CA LEU A 214 35.23 4.44 35.48
C LEU A 214 35.81 3.03 35.56
N TYR A 215 35.59 2.20 34.53
CA TYR A 215 36.45 1.04 34.24
C TYR A 215 36.54 0.77 32.72
N LEU A 216 37.74 0.98 32.19
CA LEU A 216 38.31 0.25 31.04
C LEU A 216 39.41 -0.66 31.62
N PRO A 217 39.57 -1.86 31.08
CA PRO A 217 40.90 -2.30 30.60
C PRO A 217 40.74 -3.08 29.27
N GLY A 218 41.73 -3.24 28.40
CA GLY A 218 43.16 -2.97 28.35
C GLY A 218 43.67 -3.47 27.00
#